data_AF-A0A0K2ZU90-F1
#
_entry.id   AF-A0A0K2ZU90-F1
#
_cell.length_a   1.000
_cell.length_b   1.000
_cell.length_c   1.000
_cell.angle_alpha   90.00
_cell.angle_beta   90.00
_cell.angle_gamma   90.00
#
_symmetry.space_group_name_H-M   'P 1'
#
loop_
_entity.id
_entity.type
_entity.pdbx_description
1 polymer ?
#
loop_
_entity_poly.entity_id
_entity_poly.type
_entity_poly.pdbx_seq_one_letter_code
_entity_poly.pdbx_strand_id
1 'polypeptide(L)'
;MHDSRHFKELLDPANTGRSVWVDSGYADAAREADLKQRGYRPFIQHQGQARKPLSEREKRRNRRIAKDRVFGEHPFARLAQQGGKCLRTIGLARATVVIGLKVASHNLMRLVRLHHRGIVAA
;
A
#
# COMPACT_ATOMS: atom_id res chain seq x y z
N MET A 1 0.58 11.32 15.56
CA MET A 1 -0.38 11.66 14.48
C MET A 1 -0.87 10.33 13.91
N HIS A 2 -2.17 10.14 13.66
CA HIS A 2 -2.71 8.85 13.18
C HIS A 2 -3.18 9.02 11.74
N ASP A 3 -2.55 8.30 10.80
CA ASP A 3 -2.78 8.45 9.35
C ASP A 3 -4.25 8.22 8.96
N SER A 4 -4.97 7.43 9.75
CA SER A 4 -6.42 7.20 9.58
C SER A 4 -7.30 8.46 9.63
N ARG A 5 -6.79 9.59 10.16
CA ARG A 5 -7.51 10.88 10.18
C ARG A 5 -7.68 11.48 8.78
N HIS A 6 -6.71 11.29 7.89
CA HIS A 6 -6.74 11.82 6.51
C HIS A 6 -7.32 10.83 5.50
N PHE A 7 -7.86 9.70 5.95
CA PHE A 7 -8.34 8.63 5.07
C PHE A 7 -9.35 9.11 4.02
N LYS A 8 -10.25 10.03 4.38
CA LYS A 8 -11.27 10.55 3.45
C LYS A 8 -10.67 11.40 2.33
N GLU A 9 -9.57 12.10 2.60
CA GLU A 9 -8.85 12.94 1.65
C GLU A 9 -8.10 12.10 0.61
N LEU A 10 -7.78 10.84 0.93
CA LEU A 10 -7.10 9.91 0.02
C LEU A 10 -8.06 9.29 -1.01
N LEU A 11 -9.38 9.43 -0.84
CA LEU A 11 -10.37 8.89 -1.76
C LEU A 11 -10.59 9.86 -2.91
N ASP A 12 -9.97 9.58 -4.05
CA ASP A 12 -10.18 10.34 -5.29
C ASP A 12 -11.38 9.79 -6.08
N PRO A 13 -12.48 10.57 -6.26
CA PRO A 13 -13.63 10.18 -7.07
C PRO A 13 -13.34 9.97 -8.55
N ALA A 14 -12.24 10.54 -9.08
CA ALA A 14 -11.82 10.38 -10.46
C ALA A 14 -11.19 9.01 -10.75
N ASN A 15 -10.87 8.22 -9.72
CA ASN A 15 -10.37 6.87 -9.89
C ASN A 15 -11.41 5.97 -10.59
N THR A 16 -10.96 5.25 -11.62
CA THR A 16 -11.77 4.28 -12.37
C THR A 16 -12.16 3.06 -11.52
N GLY A 17 -11.35 2.73 -10.51
CA GLY A 17 -11.60 1.67 -9.54
C GLY A 17 -12.31 2.17 -8.29
N ARG A 18 -13.34 1.43 -7.84
CA ARG A 18 -14.03 1.67 -6.55
C ARG A 18 -13.53 0.79 -5.41
N SER A 19 -12.46 0.01 -5.62
CA SER A 19 -11.88 -0.89 -4.61
C SER A 19 -10.88 -0.16 -3.73
N VAL A 20 -11.04 -0.24 -2.41
CA VAL A 20 -10.20 0.47 -1.44
C VAL A 20 -9.40 -0.55 -0.62
N TRP A 21 -8.10 -0.66 -0.88
CA TRP A 21 -7.19 -1.65 -0.29
C TRP A 21 -6.38 -1.04 0.85
N VAL A 22 -6.54 -1.55 2.07
CA VAL A 22 -5.93 -0.92 3.25
C VAL A 22 -5.55 -1.95 4.32
N ASP A 23 -4.54 -1.61 5.13
CA ASP A 23 -4.18 -2.39 6.33
C ASP A 23 -5.19 -2.24 7.46
N SER A 24 -4.96 -2.99 8.54
CA SER A 24 -5.85 -3.04 9.69
C SER A 24 -5.82 -1.82 10.60
N GLY A 25 -4.83 -0.94 10.48
CA GLY A 25 -4.83 0.37 11.16
C GLY A 25 -5.96 1.28 10.70
N TYR A 26 -6.58 0.96 9.56
CA TYR A 26 -7.77 1.63 9.02
C TYR A 26 -9.06 0.82 9.22
N ALA A 27 -9.02 -0.30 9.93
CA ALA A 27 -10.21 -1.09 10.24
C ALA A 27 -11.10 -0.32 11.20
N ASP A 28 -12.22 0.18 10.69
CA ASP A 28 -13.26 0.83 11.47
C ASP A 28 -14.63 0.49 10.85
N ALA A 29 -15.58 0.08 11.69
CA ALA A 29 -16.88 -0.39 11.22
C ALA A 29 -17.69 0.75 10.59
N ALA A 30 -17.65 1.95 11.18
CA ALA A 30 -18.34 3.11 10.65
C ALA A 30 -17.76 3.54 9.29
N ARG A 31 -16.43 3.52 9.15
CA ARG A 31 -15.73 3.77 7.88
C ARG A 31 -16.09 2.74 6.81
N GLU A 32 -16.09 1.45 7.14
CA GLU A 32 -16.47 0.40 6.18
C GLU A 32 -17.92 0.55 5.72
N ALA A 33 -18.82 0.97 6.60
CA ALA A 33 -20.21 1.27 6.26
C ALA A 33 -20.34 2.50 5.35
N ASP A 34 -19.66 3.61 5.68
CA ASP A 34 -19.61 4.84 4.86
C ASP A 34 -19.09 4.54 3.45
N LEU A 35 -17.99 3.78 3.35
CA LEU A 35 -17.42 3.37 2.07
C LEU A 35 -18.44 2.61 1.21
N LYS A 36 -19.15 1.63 1.80
CA LYS A 36 -20.18 0.87 1.10
C LYS A 36 -21.34 1.76 0.66
N GLN A 37 -21.79 2.67 1.53
CA GLN A 37 -22.87 3.61 1.22
C GLN A 37 -22.50 4.53 0.05
N ARG A 38 -21.22 4.92 -0.05
CA ARG A 38 -20.67 5.72 -1.15
C ARG A 38 -20.32 4.90 -2.41
N GLY A 39 -20.64 3.60 -2.44
CA GLY A 39 -20.40 2.71 -3.57
C GLY A 39 -18.98 2.16 -3.69
N TYR A 40 -18.13 2.32 -2.67
CA TYR A 40 -16.80 1.72 -2.62
C TYR A 40 -16.84 0.26 -2.13
N ARG A 41 -15.81 -0.51 -2.52
CA ARG A 41 -15.59 -1.89 -2.08
C ARG A 41 -14.43 -1.91 -1.06
N PRO A 42 -14.70 -1.96 0.25
CA PRO A 42 -13.65 -1.91 1.27
C PRO A 42 -12.92 -3.25 1.42
N PHE A 43 -11.69 -3.30 0.91
CA PHE A 43 -10.71 -4.36 1.13
C PHE A 43 -9.75 -3.96 2.27
N ILE A 44 -10.32 -3.72 3.45
CA ILE A 44 -9.60 -3.32 4.66
C ILE A 44 -9.32 -4.56 5.51
N GLN A 45 -8.06 -4.84 5.85
CA GLN A 45 -7.72 -5.99 6.70
C GLN A 45 -8.24 -5.81 8.13
N HIS A 46 -8.51 -6.91 8.83
CA HIS A 46 -8.89 -6.86 10.25
C HIS A 46 -7.74 -7.32 11.14
N GLN A 47 -7.57 -6.71 12.31
CA GLN A 47 -6.55 -7.10 13.28
C GLN A 47 -7.20 -7.86 14.44
N GLY A 48 -6.56 -8.96 14.85
CA GLY A 48 -6.94 -9.63 16.09
C GLY A 48 -6.60 -8.76 17.30
N GLN A 49 -7.46 -8.76 18.30
CA GLN A 49 -7.22 -8.09 19.58
C GLN A 49 -6.82 -9.13 20.64
N ALA A 50 -6.19 -8.68 21.72
CA ALA A 50 -5.65 -9.55 22.78
C ALA A 50 -6.66 -10.58 23.34
N ARG A 51 -7.95 -10.29 23.26
CA ARG A 51 -9.04 -11.18 23.72
C ARG A 51 -10.05 -11.55 22.61
N LYS A 52 -9.77 -11.14 21.38
CA LYS A 52 -10.63 -11.39 20.21
C LYS A 52 -9.74 -11.72 19.01
N PRO A 53 -9.22 -12.95 18.93
CA PRO A 53 -8.42 -13.36 17.79
C PRO A 53 -9.28 -13.35 16.52
N LEU A 54 -8.61 -13.24 15.37
CA LEU A 54 -9.29 -13.34 14.07
C LEU A 54 -9.90 -14.73 13.91
N SER A 55 -11.17 -14.76 13.51
CA SER A 55 -11.82 -15.98 13.04
C SER A 55 -11.15 -16.52 11.78
N GLU A 56 -11.32 -17.81 11.50
CA GLU A 56 -10.80 -18.41 10.26
C GLU A 56 -11.34 -17.73 9.00
N ARG A 57 -12.57 -17.21 9.05
CA ARG A 57 -13.16 -16.43 7.95
C ARG A 57 -12.41 -15.11 7.73
N GLU A 58 -12.09 -14.40 8.80
CA GLU A 58 -11.33 -13.14 8.73
C GLU A 58 -9.89 -13.39 8.28
N LYS A 59 -9.23 -14.45 8.76
CA LYS A 59 -7.90 -14.84 8.28
C LYS A 59 -7.88 -15.12 6.77
N ARG A 60 -8.86 -15.88 6.26
CA ARG A 60 -9.00 -16.13 4.81
C ARG A 60 -9.24 -14.85 4.04
N ARG A 61 -10.07 -13.94 4.55
CA ARG A 61 -10.31 -12.62 3.95
C ARG A 61 -9.02 -11.78 3.91
N ASN A 62 -8.32 -11.65 5.03
CA ASN A 62 -7.07 -10.92 5.12
C ASN A 62 -5.99 -11.48 4.19
N ARG A 63 -5.91 -12.81 4.03
CA ARG A 63 -4.97 -13.45 3.10
C ARG A 63 -5.25 -13.07 1.65
N ARG A 64 -6.52 -13.03 1.24
CA ARG A 64 -6.91 -12.54 -0.10
C ARG A 64 -6.53 -11.07 -0.28
N ILE A 65 -6.80 -10.25 0.74
CA ILE A 65 -6.45 -8.81 0.70
C ILE A 65 -4.94 -8.59 0.64
N ALA A 66 -4.17 -9.37 1.42
CA ALA A 66 -2.72 -9.28 1.46
C ALA A 66 -2.07 -9.59 0.11
N LYS A 67 -2.64 -10.54 -0.65
CA LYS A 67 -2.14 -10.93 -1.98
C LYS A 67 -2.09 -9.73 -2.93
N ASP A 68 -3.08 -8.86 -2.89
CA ASP A 68 -3.12 -7.70 -3.77
C ASP A 68 -2.35 -6.51 -3.17
N ARG A 69 -2.36 -6.35 -1.84
CA ARG A 69 -1.57 -5.31 -1.16
C ARG A 69 -0.07 -5.47 -1.34
N VAL A 70 0.44 -6.70 -1.47
CA VAL A 70 1.89 -6.96 -1.63
C VAL A 70 2.47 -6.22 -2.83
N PHE A 71 1.69 -5.98 -3.88
CA PHE A 71 2.14 -5.23 -5.06
C PHE A 71 2.47 -3.77 -4.74
N GLY A 72 1.70 -3.15 -3.85
CA GLY A 72 1.96 -1.79 -3.36
C GLY A 72 3.11 -1.73 -2.35
N GLU A 73 3.33 -2.81 -1.59
CA GLU A 73 4.39 -2.87 -0.57
C GLU A 73 5.77 -3.24 -1.14
N HIS A 74 5.82 -4.00 -2.23
CA HIS A 74 7.06 -4.50 -2.82
C HIS A 74 8.08 -3.40 -3.20
N PRO A 75 7.68 -2.24 -3.77
CA PRO A 75 8.59 -1.13 -3.99
C PRO A 75 9.26 -0.65 -2.70
N PHE A 76 8.51 -0.53 -1.61
CA PHE A 76 9.05 -0.11 -0.31
C PHE A 76 10.01 -1.13 0.28
N ALA A 77 9.71 -2.42 0.15
CA ALA A 77 10.64 -3.48 0.55
C ALA A 77 11.97 -3.40 -0.23
N ARG A 78 11.92 -3.10 -1.53
CA ARG A 78 13.14 -2.90 -2.33
C ARG A 78 13.89 -1.64 -1.94
N LEU A 79 13.18 -0.53 -1.65
CA LEU A 79 13.79 0.69 -1.14
C LEU A 79 14.46 0.45 0.23
N ALA A 80 13.87 -0.38 1.09
CA ALA A 80 14.47 -0.78 2.36
C ALA A 80 15.81 -1.51 2.15
N GLN A 81 15.90 -2.41 1.16
CA GLN A 81 17.16 -3.05 0.76
C GLN A 81 18.20 -2.05 0.21
N GLN A 82 17.77 -0.90 -0.30
CA GLN A 82 18.63 0.22 -0.73
C GLN A 82 18.94 1.20 0.41
N GLY A 83 18.95 0.72 1.66
CA GLY A 83 19.20 1.53 2.87
C GLY A 83 17.98 2.32 3.37
N GLY A 84 16.79 2.07 2.82
CA GLY A 84 15.53 2.63 3.29
C GLY A 84 15.54 4.16 3.37
N LYS A 85 15.06 4.66 4.52
CA LYS A 85 14.99 6.09 4.85
C LYS A 85 16.34 6.70 5.23
N CYS A 86 17.42 5.92 5.29
CA CYS A 86 18.74 6.45 5.63
C CYS A 86 19.26 7.35 4.50
N LEU A 87 19.60 8.58 4.86
CA LEU A 87 20.21 9.59 4.01
C LEU A 87 21.41 10.18 4.77
N ARG A 88 22.56 10.29 4.09
CA ARG A 88 23.78 10.91 4.64
C ARG A 88 24.04 12.32 4.09
N THR A 89 23.18 12.79 3.19
CA THR A 89 23.33 14.08 2.52
C THR A 89 22.74 15.21 3.35
N ILE A 90 23.45 16.34 3.40
CA ILE A 90 22.94 17.59 3.98
C ILE A 90 22.27 18.42 2.88
N GLY A 91 21.04 18.86 3.13
CA GLY A 91 20.25 19.71 2.24
C GLY A 91 19.17 18.98 1.45
N LEU A 92 18.00 19.60 1.32
CA LEU A 92 16.81 19.03 0.70
C LEU A 92 17.03 18.62 -0.76
N ALA A 93 17.67 19.48 -1.56
CA ALA A 93 17.92 19.19 -2.97
C ALA A 93 18.72 17.89 -3.17
N ARG A 94 19.77 17.66 -2.36
CA ARG A 94 20.59 16.45 -2.41
C ARG A 94 19.81 15.22 -1.93
N ALA A 95 19.02 15.36 -0.86
CA ALA A 95 18.15 14.31 -0.36
C ALA A 95 17.14 13.87 -1.43
N THR A 96 16.50 14.83 -2.12
CA THR A 96 15.55 14.56 -3.20
C THR A 96 16.22 13.79 -4.34
N VAL A 97 17.42 14.19 -4.76
CA VAL A 97 18.18 13.47 -5.80
C VAL A 97 18.49 12.04 -5.38
N VAL A 98 18.99 11.82 -4.15
CA VAL A 98 19.30 10.47 -3.65
C VAL A 98 18.05 9.58 -3.61
N ILE A 99 16.92 10.09 -3.11
CA ILE A 99 15.65 9.36 -3.10
C ILE A 99 15.22 9.04 -4.53
N GLY A 100 15.28 10.03 -5.43
CA GLY A 100 14.95 9.87 -6.85
C GLY A 100 15.77 8.76 -7.52
N LEU A 101 17.08 8.72 -7.26
CA LEU A 101 17.97 7.67 -7.79
C LEU A 101 17.61 6.27 -7.25
N LYS A 102 17.24 6.14 -5.97
CA LYS A 102 16.76 4.86 -5.41
C LYS A 102 15.49 4.38 -6.13
N VAL A 103 14.51 5.27 -6.30
CA VAL A 103 13.25 4.97 -7.00
C VAL A 103 13.49 4.63 -8.47
N ALA A 104 14.30 5.42 -9.17
CA ALA A 104 14.66 5.18 -10.57
C ALA A 104 15.35 3.81 -10.76
N SER A 105 16.32 3.49 -9.88
CA SER A 105 16.99 2.19 -9.87
C SER A 105 16.00 1.04 -9.63
N HIS A 106 15.07 1.19 -8.67
CA HIS A 106 14.00 0.20 -8.46
C HIS A 106 13.17 -0.03 -9.73
N ASN A 107 12.70 1.05 -10.35
CA ASN A 107 11.86 1.01 -11.54
C ASN A 107 12.59 0.38 -12.72
N LEU A 108 13.87 0.68 -12.94
CA LEU A 108 14.69 0.09 -13.99
C LEU A 108 14.85 -1.42 -13.79
N MET A 109 15.21 -1.86 -12.57
CA MET A 109 15.30 -3.30 -12.26
C MET A 109 13.96 -4.01 -12.43
N ARG A 110 12.85 -3.35 -12.06
CA ARG A 110 11.50 -3.89 -12.24
C ARG A 110 11.17 -4.02 -13.73
N LEU A 111 11.46 -3.01 -14.54
CA LEU A 111 11.24 -3.01 -15.98
C LEU A 111 11.98 -4.19 -16.65
N VAL A 112 13.28 -4.35 -16.38
CA VAL A 112 14.08 -5.45 -16.93
C VAL A 112 13.50 -6.81 -16.56
N ARG A 113 13.06 -7.00 -15.31
CA ARG A 113 12.39 -8.25 -14.89
C ARG A 113 11.06 -8.50 -15.59
N LEU A 114 10.25 -7.46 -15.79
CA LEU A 114 8.97 -7.58 -16.50
C LEU A 114 9.20 -7.93 -17.96
N HIS A 115 10.17 -7.28 -18.59
CA HIS A 115 10.56 -7.55 -19.97
C HIS A 115 11.08 -9.00 -20.14
N HIS A 116 11.94 -9.47 -19.24
CA HIS A 116 12.43 -10.85 -19.24
C HIS A 116 11.30 -11.88 -19.03
N ARG A 117 10.21 -11.50 -18.35
CA ARG A 117 9.01 -12.33 -18.19
C ARG A 117 8.02 -12.21 -19.35
N GLY A 118 8.33 -11.45 -20.39
CA GLY A 118 7.46 -11.23 -21.55
C GLY A 118 6.19 -10.43 -21.23
N ILE A 119 6.17 -9.67 -20.12
CA ILE A 119 5.01 -8.85 -19.76
C ILE A 119 5.08 -7.56 -20.59
N VAL A 120 4.10 -7.39 -21.48
CA VAL A 120 3.94 -6.19 -22.32
C VAL A 120 3.05 -5.19 -21.59
N ALA A 121 3.28 -3.89 -21.79
CA ALA A 121 2.34 -2.87 -21.33
C ALA A 121 0.97 -3.11 -21.99
N ALA A 122 -0.09 -3.13 -21.19
CA ALA A 122 -1.46 -3.23 -21.66
C ALA A 122 -1.92 -1.95 -22.35
#